data_AF-A0A259JB06-F1
#
_entry.id   AF-A0A259JB06-F1
#
_cell.length_a   1.000
_cell.length_b   1.000
_cell.length_c   1.000
_cell.angle_alpha   90.00
_cell.angle_beta   90.00
_cell.angle_gamma   90.00
#
_symmetry.space_group_name_H-M   'P 1'
#
loop_
_entity.id
_entity.type
_entity.pdbx_description
1 polymer ?
#
loop_
_entity_poly.entity_id
_entity_poly.type
_entity_poly.pdbx_seq_one_letter_code
_entity_poly.pdbx_strand_id
1 'polypeptide(L)'
;MRAFPFPHFRFSGSTAFRKSGFPALLLCTSVLAGCATVQKPPDIEYDDVAPAAFNPEPPPGPVRIVELPKPLPLPGQLKPIGKDGKPEPEPADPTARVNQANAAARVQPVRNGFINSMQVYPFVDGALYQVYAAPGQVTDIALQPGEQ
;
A
#
# COMPACT_ATOMS: atom_id res chain seq x y z
N MET A 1 -4.97 40.83 -41.90
CA MET A 1 -4.54 41.05 -40.50
C MET A 1 -5.61 41.86 -39.80
N ARG A 2 -6.37 41.27 -38.87
CA ARG A 2 -7.38 41.98 -38.06
C ARG A 2 -6.87 42.04 -36.62
N ALA A 3 -6.72 43.26 -36.08
CA ALA A 3 -6.35 43.50 -34.70
C ALA A 3 -7.61 43.43 -33.80
N PHE A 4 -7.52 42.74 -32.67
CA PHE A 4 -8.52 42.74 -31.60
C PHE A 4 -8.13 43.77 -30.53
N PRO A 5 -9.07 44.52 -29.93
CA PRO A 5 -8.76 45.45 -28.85
C PRO A 5 -8.74 44.74 -27.48
N PHE A 6 -7.76 45.09 -26.64
CA PHE A 6 -7.70 44.66 -25.24
C PHE A 6 -8.60 45.53 -24.35
N PRO A 7 -9.26 44.98 -23.32
CA PRO A 7 -10.04 45.80 -22.39
C PRO A 7 -9.13 46.43 -21.32
N HIS A 8 -9.39 47.71 -21.03
CA HIS A 8 -8.80 48.44 -19.92
C HIS A 8 -9.47 48.04 -18.60
N PHE A 9 -8.71 47.46 -17.67
CA PHE A 9 -9.14 47.29 -16.27
C PHE A 9 -8.91 48.60 -15.51
N ARG A 10 -9.99 49.21 -15.01
CA ARG A 10 -9.92 50.32 -14.04
C ARG A 10 -9.97 49.74 -12.63
N PHE A 11 -8.93 50.00 -11.84
CA PHE A 11 -8.91 49.70 -10.41
C PHE A 11 -9.44 50.91 -9.64
N SER A 12 -10.62 50.80 -9.03
CA SER A 12 -11.17 51.81 -8.12
C SER A 12 -10.67 51.54 -6.71
N GLY A 13 -9.71 52.35 -6.24
CA GLY A 13 -9.22 52.29 -4.87
C GLY A 13 -10.25 52.88 -3.89
N SER A 14 -10.91 52.03 -3.11
CA SER A 14 -11.83 52.45 -2.05
C SER A 14 -11.08 52.69 -0.73
N THR A 15 -11.01 53.94 -0.29
CA THR A 15 -10.39 54.41 0.98
C THR A 15 -11.20 54.09 2.25
N ALA A 16 -12.14 53.14 2.19
CA ALA A 16 -12.98 52.75 3.33
C ALA A 16 -12.31 51.74 4.29
N PHE A 17 -11.14 51.19 3.94
CA PHE A 17 -10.50 50.10 4.69
C PHE A 17 -9.87 50.51 6.04
N ARG A 18 -9.71 51.81 6.33
CA ARG A 18 -8.86 52.27 7.46
C ARG A 18 -9.53 52.32 8.84
N LYS A 19 -10.85 52.19 8.98
CA LYS A 19 -11.53 52.31 10.30
C LYS A 19 -12.17 51.02 10.82
N SER A 20 -12.53 50.07 9.96
CA SER A 20 -13.16 48.80 10.36
C SER A 20 -12.17 47.64 10.54
N GLY A 21 -10.91 47.79 10.13
CA GLY A 21 -9.92 46.72 10.20
C GLY A 21 -9.43 46.41 11.62
N PHE A 22 -9.40 47.41 12.50
CA PHE A 22 -8.89 47.27 13.88
C PHE A 22 -9.74 46.36 14.78
N PRO A 23 -11.09 46.52 14.85
CA PRO A 23 -11.91 45.62 15.65
C PRO A 23 -11.96 44.21 15.05
N ALA A 24 -11.93 44.07 13.73
CA ALA A 24 -11.87 42.77 13.06
C ALA A 24 -10.54 42.04 13.34
N LEU A 25 -9.41 42.76 13.36
CA LEU A 25 -8.11 42.22 13.73
C LEU A 25 -8.09 41.73 15.18
N LEU A 26 -8.63 42.51 16.12
CA LEU A 26 -8.73 42.13 17.54
C LEU A 26 -9.64 40.91 17.75
N LEU A 27 -10.72 40.78 16.98
CA LEU A 27 -11.56 39.59 17.02
C LEU A 27 -10.79 38.35 16.51
N CYS A 28 -10.10 38.47 15.38
CA CYS A 28 -9.33 37.37 14.78
C CYS A 28 -8.19 36.86 15.67
N THR A 29 -7.48 37.75 16.38
CA THR A 29 -6.39 37.32 17.28
C THR A 29 -6.91 36.60 18.52
N SER A 30 -8.10 36.93 19.02
CA SER A 30 -8.70 36.26 20.19
C SER A 30 -9.08 34.80 19.92
N VAL A 31 -9.56 34.47 18.71
CA VAL A 31 -9.93 33.09 18.33
C VAL A 31 -8.70 32.21 18.14
N LEU A 32 -7.56 32.77 17.73
CA LEU A 32 -6.32 32.02 17.49
C LEU A 32 -5.62 31.56 18.78
N ALA A 33 -5.83 32.24 19.90
CA ALA A 33 -5.22 31.90 21.19
C ALA A 33 -5.84 30.65 21.85
N GLY A 34 -6.95 30.11 21.33
CA GLY A 34 -7.65 28.95 21.89
C GLY A 34 -7.16 27.58 21.44
N CYS A 35 -6.32 27.48 20.40
CA CYS A 35 -6.02 26.19 19.75
C CYS A 35 -4.78 25.44 20.28
N ALA A 36 -4.17 25.87 21.38
CA ALA A 36 -2.93 25.28 21.90
C ALA A 36 -3.06 24.68 23.31
N THR A 37 -4.25 24.21 23.70
CA THR A 37 -4.42 23.51 24.98
C THR A 37 -3.82 22.10 24.88
N VAL A 38 -2.63 21.90 25.46
CA VAL A 38 -2.02 20.57 25.63
C VAL A 38 -2.88 19.77 26.60
N GLN A 39 -3.73 18.88 26.09
CA GLN A 39 -4.37 17.85 26.91
C GLN A 39 -3.33 16.77 27.21
N LYS A 40 -2.77 16.78 28.42
CA LYS A 40 -1.96 15.66 28.90
C LYS A 40 -2.88 14.42 28.97
N PRO A 41 -2.53 13.30 28.32
CA PRO A 41 -3.26 12.04 28.52
C PRO A 41 -3.31 11.71 30.02
N PRO A 42 -4.43 11.19 30.53
CA PRO A 42 -4.48 10.74 31.91
C PRO A 42 -3.39 9.69 32.15
N ASP A 43 -2.72 9.76 33.29
CA ASP A 43 -1.77 8.73 33.69
C ASP A 43 -2.60 7.46 33.98
N ILE A 44 -2.39 6.41 33.19
CA ILE A 44 -3.03 5.10 33.37
C ILE A 44 -2.25 4.28 34.39
N GLU A 45 -2.92 3.86 35.44
CA GLU A 45 -2.39 2.87 36.38
C GLU A 45 -2.33 1.52 35.66
N TYR A 46 -1.15 0.90 35.65
CA TYR A 46 -0.96 -0.41 35.03
C TYR A 46 -1.28 -1.50 36.06
N ASP A 47 -2.05 -2.50 35.64
CA ASP A 47 -2.35 -3.66 36.48
C ASP A 47 -1.09 -4.51 36.73
N ASP A 48 -0.97 -5.05 37.94
CA ASP A 48 0.06 -6.04 38.28
C ASP A 48 -0.21 -7.34 37.52
N VAL A 49 0.46 -7.51 36.38
CA VAL A 49 0.32 -8.69 35.53
C VAL A 49 1.02 -9.86 36.22
N ALA A 50 0.24 -10.87 36.62
CA ALA A 50 0.80 -12.11 37.16
C ALA A 50 1.74 -12.76 36.12
N PRO A 51 2.91 -13.28 36.55
CA PRO A 51 3.85 -13.90 35.64
C PRO A 51 3.20 -15.10 34.94
N ALA A 52 3.42 -15.21 33.63
CA ALA A 52 2.89 -16.30 32.82
C ALA A 52 3.39 -17.65 33.36
N ALA A 53 2.46 -18.47 33.86
CA ALA A 53 2.76 -19.84 34.25
C ALA A 53 2.91 -20.69 32.98
N PHE A 54 4.09 -21.26 32.78
CA PHE A 54 4.31 -22.23 31.72
C PHE A 54 3.50 -23.49 32.01
N ASN A 55 2.47 -23.74 31.20
CA ASN A 55 1.71 -24.98 31.25
C ASN A 55 2.29 -25.91 30.16
N PRO A 56 3.04 -26.97 30.53
CA PRO A 56 3.61 -27.87 29.54
C PRO A 56 2.49 -28.57 28.77
N GLU A 57 2.60 -28.55 27.45
CA GLU A 57 1.72 -29.33 26.56
C GLU A 57 1.80 -30.82 26.95
N PRO A 58 0.65 -31.52 27.06
CA PRO A 58 0.66 -32.96 27.28
C PRO A 58 1.50 -33.69 26.23
N PRO A 59 2.17 -34.80 26.59
CA PRO A 59 2.98 -35.55 25.64
C PRO A 59 2.10 -36.04 24.46
N PRO A 60 2.58 -35.95 23.21
CA PRO A 60 1.81 -36.38 22.06
C PRO A 60 1.49 -37.86 22.16
N GLY A 61 0.24 -38.22 21.85
CA GLY A 61 -0.20 -39.62 21.80
C GLY A 61 0.57 -40.43 20.74
N PRO A 62 0.50 -41.77 20.81
CA PRO A 62 1.27 -42.63 19.92
C PRO A 62 0.90 -42.41 18.46
N VAL A 63 1.87 -41.93 17.67
CA VAL A 63 1.71 -41.70 16.23
C VAL A 63 1.78 -43.04 15.50
N ARG A 64 0.66 -43.45 14.90
CA ARG A 64 0.63 -44.61 14.00
C ARG A 64 0.96 -44.15 12.58
N ILE A 65 2.18 -44.43 12.14
CA ILE A 65 2.61 -44.13 10.77
C ILE A 65 1.89 -45.10 9.83
N VAL A 66 0.88 -44.60 9.13
CA VAL A 66 0.24 -45.31 8.02
C VAL A 66 1.05 -45.00 6.77
N GLU A 67 1.70 -46.03 6.22
CA GLU A 67 2.43 -45.88 4.96
C GLU A 67 1.45 -45.49 3.86
N LEU A 68 1.74 -44.36 3.19
CA LEU A 68 0.96 -43.91 2.05
C LEU A 68 1.08 -44.94 0.93
N PRO A 69 -0.04 -45.47 0.39
CA PRO A 69 0.00 -46.44 -0.68
C PRO A 69 0.68 -45.80 -1.90
N LYS A 70 1.79 -46.37 -2.34
CA LYS A 70 2.49 -45.93 -3.55
C LYS A 70 1.62 -46.26 -4.76
N PRO A 71 1.13 -45.27 -5.52
CA PRO A 71 0.33 -45.53 -6.70
C PRO A 71 1.15 -46.32 -7.72
N LEU A 72 0.64 -47.48 -8.12
CA LEU A 72 1.22 -48.26 -9.22
C LEU A 72 0.80 -47.61 -10.54
N PRO A 73 1.73 -47.36 -11.48
CA PRO A 73 1.38 -46.81 -12.78
C PRO A 73 0.62 -47.86 -13.58
N LEU A 74 -0.69 -47.67 -13.71
CA LEU A 74 -1.50 -48.47 -14.63
C LEU A 74 -1.30 -47.95 -16.07
N PRO A 75 -1.24 -48.84 -17.08
CA PRO A 75 -1.08 -48.42 -18.46
C PRO A 75 -2.22 -47.47 -18.86
N GLY A 76 -1.87 -46.30 -19.42
CA GLY A 76 -2.83 -45.27 -19.85
C GLY A 76 -3.15 -44.17 -18.84
N GLN A 77 -2.56 -44.15 -17.64
CA GLN A 77 -2.78 -43.09 -16.64
C GLN A 77 -2.00 -41.79 -16.89
N LEU A 78 -0.94 -41.81 -17.69
CA LEU A 78 -0.14 -40.62 -17.95
C LEU A 78 -0.82 -39.78 -19.04
N LYS A 79 -1.11 -38.51 -18.74
CA LYS A 79 -1.53 -37.54 -19.76
C LYS A 79 -0.40 -37.40 -20.79
N PRO A 80 -0.69 -37.49 -22.10
CA PRO A 80 0.29 -37.22 -23.11
C PRO A 80 0.71 -35.75 -22.97
N ILE A 81 2.00 -35.54 -22.66
CA ILE A 81 2.61 -34.22 -22.78
C ILE A 81 2.55 -33.90 -24.27
N GLY A 82 1.95 -32.75 -24.62
CA GLY A 82 1.70 -32.35 -26.00
C GLY A 82 2.92 -32.54 -26.89
N LYS A 83 2.68 -32.84 -28.17
CA LYS A 83 3.72 -33.23 -29.15
C LYS A 83 4.84 -32.21 -29.37
N ASP A 84 4.72 -31.03 -28.81
CA ASP A 84 5.70 -29.96 -28.90
C ASP A 84 6.03 -29.44 -27.51
N GLY A 85 6.78 -30.22 -26.72
CA GLY A 85 7.46 -29.73 -25.51
C GLY A 85 8.57 -28.72 -25.82
N LYS A 86 8.51 -28.05 -26.98
CA LYS A 86 9.43 -27.00 -27.37
C LYS A 86 8.98 -25.72 -26.67
N PRO A 87 9.87 -25.07 -25.90
CA PRO A 87 9.60 -23.75 -25.35
C PRO A 87 9.17 -22.81 -26.47
N GLU A 88 8.20 -21.93 -26.20
CA GLU A 88 7.89 -20.85 -27.12
C GLU A 88 9.19 -20.06 -27.42
N PRO A 89 9.49 -19.78 -28.70
CA PRO A 89 10.68 -19.01 -29.05
C PRO A 89 10.64 -17.63 -28.39
N GLU A 90 11.70 -17.27 -27.67
CA GLU A 90 11.85 -15.91 -27.15
C GLU A 90 12.01 -14.90 -28.31
N PRO A 91 11.51 -13.66 -28.15
CA PRO A 91 11.75 -12.60 -29.13
C PRO A 91 13.25 -12.38 -29.39
N ALA A 92 13.68 -12.16 -30.63
CA ALA A 92 15.10 -11.91 -30.93
C ALA A 92 15.58 -10.52 -30.45
N ASP A 93 14.67 -9.54 -30.38
CA ASP A 93 14.97 -8.20 -29.90
C ASP A 93 15.12 -8.19 -28.36
N PRO A 94 16.28 -7.78 -27.81
CA PRO A 94 16.49 -7.69 -26.37
C PRO A 94 15.47 -6.80 -25.67
N THR A 95 15.03 -5.72 -26.31
CA THR A 95 14.06 -4.79 -25.71
C THR A 95 12.69 -5.46 -25.55
N ALA A 96 12.22 -6.15 -26.60
CA ALA A 96 11.00 -6.94 -26.55
C ALA A 96 11.04 -8.01 -25.45
N ARG A 97 12.16 -8.72 -25.30
CA ARG A 97 12.34 -9.73 -24.24
C ARG A 97 12.21 -9.14 -22.84
N VAL A 98 12.91 -8.04 -22.57
CA VAL A 98 12.88 -7.37 -21.26
C VAL A 98 11.47 -6.83 -20.96
N ASN A 99 10.81 -6.24 -21.94
CA ASN A 99 9.44 -5.74 -21.76
C ASN A 99 8.45 -6.86 -21.47
N GLN A 100 8.59 -8.01 -22.15
CA GLN A 100 7.77 -9.19 -21.89
C GLN A 100 8.02 -9.74 -20.48
N ALA A 101 9.28 -9.86 -20.06
CA ALA A 101 9.64 -10.31 -18.72
C ALA A 101 9.09 -9.37 -17.63
N ASN A 102 9.25 -8.06 -17.80
CA ASN A 102 8.71 -7.07 -16.87
C ASN A 102 7.17 -7.10 -16.83
N ALA A 103 6.51 -7.29 -17.97
CA ALA A 103 5.06 -7.41 -18.03
C ALA A 103 4.56 -8.66 -17.30
N ALA A 104 5.27 -9.79 -17.43
CA ALA A 104 4.95 -11.05 -16.75
C ALA A 104 5.23 -10.99 -15.25
N ALA A 105 6.28 -10.29 -14.83
CA ALA A 105 6.67 -10.13 -13.42
C ALA A 105 5.80 -9.11 -12.65
N ARG A 106 5.04 -8.26 -13.36
CA ARG A 106 4.35 -7.13 -12.73
C ARG A 106 3.09 -7.54 -11.98
N VAL A 107 3.05 -7.17 -10.70
CA VAL A 107 1.90 -7.33 -9.80
C VAL A 107 1.23 -5.98 -9.60
N GLN A 108 -0.01 -5.86 -10.04
CA GLN A 108 -0.81 -4.63 -9.94
C GLN A 108 -1.86 -4.74 -8.82
N PRO A 109 -2.14 -3.63 -8.11
CA PRO A 109 -3.21 -3.60 -7.13
C PRO A 109 -4.56 -3.68 -7.85
N VAL A 110 -5.50 -4.39 -7.25
CA VAL A 110 -6.88 -4.48 -7.75
C VAL A 110 -7.76 -3.49 -6.99
N ARG A 111 -8.76 -2.90 -7.67
CA ARG A 111 -9.62 -1.86 -7.08
C ARG A 111 -10.27 -2.26 -5.76
N ASN A 112 -10.66 -3.53 -5.62
CA ASN A 112 -11.31 -4.07 -4.42
C ASN A 112 -10.31 -4.77 -3.47
N GLY A 113 -9.00 -4.60 -3.69
CA GLY A 113 -7.93 -5.24 -2.90
C GLY A 113 -7.45 -4.40 -1.72
N PHE A 114 -7.90 -3.14 -1.64
CA PHE A 114 -7.55 -2.22 -0.58
C PHE A 114 -8.44 -2.42 0.64
N ILE A 115 -7.83 -2.50 1.82
CA ILE A 115 -8.51 -2.50 3.11
C ILE A 115 -7.99 -1.27 3.86
N ASN A 116 -8.84 -0.28 4.13
CA ASN A 116 -8.43 0.98 4.79
C ASN A 116 -7.22 1.66 4.10
N SER A 117 -7.21 1.69 2.76
CA SER A 117 -6.10 2.18 1.94
C SER A 117 -4.79 1.39 2.04
N MET A 118 -4.78 0.24 2.72
CA MET A 118 -3.66 -0.68 2.76
C MET A 118 -3.81 -1.75 1.68
N GLN A 119 -2.70 -2.08 1.01
CA GLN A 119 -2.59 -3.19 0.09
C GLN A 119 -1.48 -4.11 0.57
N VAL A 120 -1.79 -5.40 0.73
CA VAL A 120 -0.81 -6.44 1.06
C VAL A 120 -0.41 -7.15 -0.23
N TYR A 121 0.89 -7.32 -0.43
CA TYR A 121 1.44 -8.11 -1.52
C TYR A 121 2.15 -9.35 -0.96
N PRO A 122 1.84 -10.55 -1.47
CA PRO A 122 2.61 -11.74 -1.12
C PRO A 122 3.99 -11.66 -1.78
N PHE A 123 5.05 -11.90 -1.00
CA PHE A 123 6.42 -11.89 -1.52
C PHE A 123 6.68 -13.07 -2.46
N VAL A 124 7.33 -12.77 -3.58
CA VAL A 124 7.77 -13.72 -4.61
C VAL A 124 9.04 -13.15 -5.24
N ASP A 125 10.06 -13.99 -5.41
CA ASP A 125 11.31 -13.59 -6.06
C ASP A 125 11.08 -13.14 -7.51
N GLY A 126 11.69 -12.01 -7.88
CA GLY A 126 11.64 -11.46 -9.23
C GLY A 126 10.33 -10.76 -9.59
N ALA A 127 9.40 -10.57 -8.65
CA ALA A 127 8.16 -9.81 -8.88
C ALA A 127 8.40 -8.29 -8.89
N LEU A 128 7.62 -7.57 -9.72
CA LEU A 128 7.61 -6.11 -9.79
C LEU A 128 6.29 -5.58 -9.23
N TYR A 129 6.29 -5.05 -8.01
CA TYR A 129 5.09 -4.52 -7.36
C TYR A 129 4.80 -3.08 -7.77
N GLN A 130 3.57 -2.80 -8.18
CA GLN A 130 3.11 -1.45 -8.47
C GLN A 130 2.37 -0.84 -7.28
N VAL A 131 2.76 0.36 -6.86
CA VAL A 131 2.12 1.09 -5.76
C VAL A 131 1.50 2.37 -6.29
N TYR A 132 0.25 2.65 -5.89
CA TYR A 132 -0.42 3.90 -6.20
C TYR A 132 -0.40 4.82 -4.97
N ALA A 133 0.34 5.91 -5.06
CA ALA A 133 0.41 6.95 -4.05
C ALA A 133 -0.47 8.15 -4.45
N ALA A 134 -0.95 8.89 -3.46
CA ALA A 134 -1.67 10.14 -3.66
C ALA A 134 -0.72 11.34 -3.48
N PRO A 135 -0.73 12.33 -4.38
CA PRO A 135 0.06 13.55 -4.21
C PRO A 135 -0.25 14.26 -2.88
N GLY A 136 0.79 14.66 -2.16
CA GLY A 136 0.65 15.32 -0.85
C GLY A 136 0.26 14.38 0.31
N GLN A 137 0.20 13.07 0.07
CA GLN A 137 0.01 12.06 1.11
C GLN A 137 1.28 11.22 1.26
N VAL A 138 1.59 10.83 2.50
CA VAL A 138 2.70 9.92 2.77
C VAL A 138 2.20 8.49 2.56
N THR A 139 2.95 7.70 1.79
CA THR A 139 2.73 6.27 1.61
C THR A 139 3.94 5.54 2.16
N ASP A 140 3.71 4.61 3.08
CA ASP A 140 4.77 3.80 3.68
C ASP A 140 4.79 2.39 3.07
N ILE A 141 5.98 1.78 3.03
CA ILE A 141 6.19 0.43 2.51
C ILE A 141 6.92 -0.37 3.60
N ALA A 142 6.20 -1.30 4.22
CA ALA A 142 6.74 -2.18 5.23
C ALA A 142 7.07 -3.55 4.63
N LEU A 143 8.32 -3.98 4.80
CA LEU A 143 8.80 -5.30 4.42
C LEU A 143 8.83 -6.23 5.64
N GLN A 144 8.64 -7.53 5.42
CA GLN A 144 8.86 -8.52 6.48
C GLN A 144 10.36 -8.76 6.71
N PRO A 145 10.76 -9.25 7.90
CA PRO A 145 12.15 -9.60 8.16
C PRO A 145 12.69 -10.61 7.12
N GLY A 146 13.72 -10.20 6.39
CA GLY A 146 14.37 -11.03 5.36
C GLY A 146 13.96 -10.73 3.91
N GLU A 147 12.95 -9.88 3.70
CA GLU A 147 12.61 -9.35 2.38
C GLU A 147 13.52 -8.16 2.00
N GLN A 148 13.81 -7.99 0.71
CA GLN A 148 14.65 -6.92 0.15
C GLN A 148 14.04 -6.32 -1.11
#